data_AF-A0A1F8T425-F1
#
_entry.id   AF-A0A1F8T425-F1
#
_cell.length_a   1.000
_cell.length_b   1.000
_cell.length_c   1.000
_cell.angle_alpha   90.00
_cell.angle_beta   90.00
_cell.angle_gamma   90.00
#
_symmetry.space_group_name_H-M   'P 1'
#
loop_
_entity.id
_entity.type
_entity.pdbx_description
1 polymer ?
#
loop_
_entity_poly.entity_id
_entity_poly.type
_entity_poly.pdbx_seq_one_letter_code
_entity_poly.pdbx_strand_id
1 'polypeptide(L)'
;MLMIDTPMTPVIRQVDNSPSNDELNRLLSAAVVSKSFRNMLLTNPEIAVASGYQGETFNLSHEDQSWLYSIRPTNLIDLAANMVTYQQERKVKIPLEPLPHLVRVN
;
A
#
# COMPACT_ATOMS: atom_id res chain seq x y z
N MET A 1 14.62 -18.86 -43.48
CA MET A 1 14.67 -19.72 -42.28
C MET A 1 14.23 -18.86 -41.11
N LEU A 2 12.99 -19.01 -40.65
CA LEU A 2 12.48 -18.33 -39.45
C LEU A 2 13.19 -18.90 -38.23
N MET A 3 13.80 -18.04 -37.42
CA MET A 3 14.12 -18.36 -36.03
C MET A 3 13.59 -17.22 -35.17
N ILE A 4 12.29 -17.32 -34.91
CA ILE A 4 11.67 -16.81 -33.71
C ILE A 4 12.20 -17.64 -32.54
N ASP A 5 13.07 -17.07 -31.73
CA ASP A 5 13.02 -17.31 -30.29
C ASP A 5 13.53 -16.04 -29.62
N THR A 6 12.61 -15.10 -29.49
CA THR A 6 12.73 -14.05 -28.49
C THR A 6 12.85 -14.78 -27.16
N PRO A 7 13.96 -14.66 -26.40
CA PRO A 7 13.93 -15.17 -25.04
C PRO A 7 12.89 -14.34 -24.31
N MET A 8 11.74 -14.97 -24.02
CA MET A 8 10.78 -14.44 -23.06
C MET A 8 11.53 -14.32 -21.75
N THR A 9 12.07 -13.13 -21.52
CA THR A 9 12.55 -12.70 -20.24
C THR A 9 11.38 -12.92 -19.30
N PRO A 10 11.51 -13.73 -18.24
CA PRO A 10 10.47 -13.74 -17.23
C PRO A 10 10.40 -12.31 -16.72
N VAL A 11 9.30 -11.63 -17.03
CA VAL A 11 8.80 -10.53 -16.22
C VAL A 11 8.51 -11.18 -14.88
N ILE A 12 9.57 -11.35 -14.08
CA ILE A 12 9.44 -11.36 -12.64
C ILE A 12 8.83 -9.99 -12.39
N ARG A 13 7.51 -9.98 -12.18
CA ARG A 13 6.83 -8.85 -11.55
C ARG A 13 7.57 -8.64 -10.25
N GLN A 14 8.55 -7.74 -10.28
CA GLN A 14 9.09 -7.14 -9.09
C GLN A 14 7.89 -6.39 -8.51
N VAL A 15 7.09 -7.11 -7.72
CA VAL A 15 6.40 -6.52 -6.59
C VAL A 15 7.51 -5.85 -5.82
N ASP A 16 7.63 -4.54 -6.04
CA ASP A 16 8.53 -3.66 -5.34
C ASP A 16 8.15 -3.79 -3.86
N ASN A 17 8.78 -4.77 -3.20
CA ASN A 17 8.59 -5.16 -1.82
C ASN A 17 9.32 -4.13 -0.97
N SER A 18 8.79 -2.91 -1.00
CA SER A 18 9.06 -1.90 -0.02
C SER A 18 8.28 -2.34 1.23
N PRO A 19 8.93 -2.93 2.26
CA PRO A 19 8.25 -3.63 3.36
C PRO A 19 7.25 -2.76 4.14
N SER A 20 7.30 -1.44 3.98
CA SER A 20 6.37 -0.51 4.61
C SER A 20 5.05 -0.31 3.85
N ASN A 21 5.00 -0.55 2.54
CA ASN A 21 3.77 -0.41 1.75
C ASN A 21 2.96 -1.72 1.70
N ASP A 22 3.62 -2.85 1.91
CA ASP A 22 2.98 -4.17 1.86
C ASP A 22 2.17 -4.48 3.12
N GLU A 23 2.46 -3.87 4.27
CA GLU A 23 1.75 -4.13 5.53
C GLU A 23 0.28 -3.70 5.47
N LEU A 24 0.00 -2.55 4.86
CA LEU A 24 -1.37 -2.08 4.61
C LEU A 24 -2.10 -3.04 3.67
N ASN A 25 -1.44 -3.49 2.58
CA ASN A 25 -2.03 -4.46 1.65
C ASN A 25 -2.26 -5.83 2.31
N ARG A 26 -1.35 -6.28 3.19
CA ARG A 26 -1.50 -7.49 4.01
C ARG A 26 -2.67 -7.36 4.96
N LEU A 27 -2.82 -6.23 5.63
CA LEU A 27 -3.96 -5.93 6.50
C LEU A 27 -5.28 -5.97 5.74
N LEU A 28 -5.34 -5.35 4.55
CA LEU A 28 -6.51 -5.41 3.68
C LEU A 28 -6.81 -6.85 3.24
N SER A 29 -5.78 -7.61 2.86
CA SER A 29 -5.92 -9.01 2.45
C SER A 29 -6.48 -9.87 3.59
N ALA A 30 -5.98 -9.70 4.81
CA ALA A 30 -6.50 -10.37 6.00
C ALA A 30 -7.98 -10.04 6.25
N ALA A 31 -8.37 -8.78 6.09
CA ALA A 31 -9.75 -8.34 6.21
C ALA A 31 -10.65 -8.87 5.09
N VAL A 32 -10.14 -9.03 3.87
CA VAL A 32 -10.88 -9.62 2.74
C VAL A 32 -11.10 -11.12 2.95
N VAL A 33 -10.09 -11.84 3.45
CA VAL A 33 -10.16 -13.29 3.68
C VAL A 33 -11.01 -13.64 4.91
N SER A 34 -10.92 -12.84 5.99
CA SER A 34 -11.62 -13.12 7.25
C SER A 34 -12.63 -12.05 7.61
N LYS A 35 -13.92 -12.42 7.55
CA LYS A 35 -15.02 -11.56 7.99
C LYS A 35 -14.95 -11.21 9.48
N SER A 36 -14.40 -12.10 10.31
CA SER A 36 -14.23 -11.86 11.75
C SER A 36 -13.19 -10.78 12.01
N PHE A 37 -12.03 -10.88 11.34
CA PHE A 37 -10.99 -9.85 11.42
C PHE A 37 -11.48 -8.52 10.85
N ARG A 38 -12.18 -8.56 9.70
CA ARG A 38 -12.83 -7.37 9.13
C ARG A 38 -13.75 -6.68 10.14
N ASN A 39 -14.63 -7.42 10.81
CA ASN A 39 -15.56 -6.82 11.75
C ASN A 39 -14.81 -6.17 12.93
N MET A 40 -13.74 -6.82 13.39
CA MET A 40 -12.86 -6.27 14.42
C MET A 40 -12.15 -5.00 13.94
N LEU A 41 -11.60 -5.00 12.73
CA LEU A 41 -10.92 -3.85 12.12
C LEU A 41 -11.86 -2.64 11.93
N LEU A 42 -13.11 -2.88 11.52
CA LEU A 42 -14.12 -1.83 11.32
C LEU A 42 -14.66 -1.29 12.66
N THR A 43 -14.73 -2.13 13.70
CA THR A 43 -15.22 -1.72 15.03
C THR A 43 -14.13 -1.01 15.83
N ASN A 44 -12.92 -1.58 15.86
CA ASN A 44 -11.77 -1.11 16.63
C ASN A 44 -10.47 -1.38 15.83
N PRO A 45 -10.04 -0.44 14.97
CA PRO A 45 -8.85 -0.63 14.16
C PRO A 45 -7.57 -0.74 15.01
N GLU A 46 -7.48 -0.05 16.15
CA GLU A 46 -6.36 -0.17 17.10
C GLU A 46 -6.19 -1.59 17.62
N ILE A 47 -7.29 -2.21 18.07
CA ILE A 47 -7.27 -3.58 18.60
C ILE A 47 -6.94 -4.57 17.48
N ALA A 48 -7.48 -4.37 16.28
CA ALA A 48 -7.21 -5.27 15.16
C ALA A 48 -5.74 -5.25 14.73
N VAL A 49 -5.11 -4.06 14.71
CA VAL A 49 -3.68 -3.92 14.41
C VAL A 49 -2.83 -4.51 15.53
N ALA A 50 -3.15 -4.22 16.80
CA ALA A 50 -2.39 -4.68 17.96
C ALA A 50 -2.52 -6.20 18.20
N SER A 51 -3.71 -6.76 18.00
CA SER A 51 -3.97 -8.21 18.14
C SER A 51 -3.37 -9.02 17.00
N GLY A 52 -3.11 -8.38 15.85
CA GLY A 52 -2.67 -9.08 14.65
C GLY A 52 -3.70 -10.03 14.06
N TYR A 53 -3.27 -10.83 13.10
CA TYR A 53 -4.07 -11.82 12.39
C TYR A 53 -3.34 -13.16 12.31
N GLN A 54 -3.98 -14.24 12.76
CA GLN A 54 -3.41 -15.61 12.72
C GLN A 54 -2.04 -15.76 13.42
N GLY A 55 -1.75 -14.91 14.41
CA GLY A 55 -0.47 -14.91 15.13
C GLY A 55 0.62 -14.05 14.46
N GLU A 56 0.34 -13.42 13.33
CA GLU A 56 1.19 -12.38 12.74
C GLU A 56 0.70 -10.99 13.16
N THR A 57 1.62 -10.09 13.49
CA THR A 57 1.33 -8.68 13.77
C THR A 57 1.66 -7.81 12.57
N PHE A 58 0.89 -6.75 12.34
CA PHE A 58 1.16 -5.79 11.27
C PHE A 58 2.18 -4.75 11.73
N ASN A 59 3.27 -4.58 11.00
CA ASN A 59 4.32 -3.61 11.30
C ASN A 59 4.05 -2.28 10.61
N LEU A 60 2.90 -1.68 10.91
CA LEU A 60 2.48 -0.39 10.36
C LEU A 60 3.27 0.75 10.99
N SER A 61 3.67 1.74 10.18
CA SER A 61 4.30 2.94 10.72
C SER A 61 3.29 3.76 11.53
N HIS A 62 3.77 4.61 12.43
CA HIS A 62 2.87 5.43 13.25
C HIS A 62 1.97 6.36 12.40
N GLU A 63 2.46 6.79 11.22
CA GLU A 63 1.67 7.53 10.24
C GLU A 63 0.54 6.69 9.62
N ASP A 64 0.83 5.45 9.23
CA ASP A 64 -0.16 4.51 8.68
C ASP A 64 -1.26 4.19 9.69
N GLN A 65 -0.88 4.00 10.96
CA GLN A 65 -1.79 3.76 12.06
C GLN A 65 -2.67 4.98 12.32
N SER A 66 -2.07 6.17 12.44
CA SER A 66 -2.80 7.43 12.65
C SER A 66 -3.78 7.70 11.52
N TRP A 67 -3.35 7.50 10.27
CA TRP A 67 -4.20 7.59 9.09
C TRP A 67 -5.38 6.61 9.20
N LEU A 68 -5.13 5.32 9.46
CA LEU A 68 -6.15 4.29 9.61
C LEU A 68 -7.19 4.66 10.69
N TYR A 69 -6.73 5.20 11.82
CA TYR A 69 -7.59 5.64 12.92
C TYR A 69 -8.40 6.88 12.58
N SER A 70 -7.86 7.75 11.71
CA SER A 70 -8.53 8.97 11.28
C SER A 70 -9.65 8.72 10.27
N ILE A 71 -9.48 7.79 9.33
CA ILE A 71 -10.50 7.57 8.28
C ILE A 71 -11.75 6.89 8.84
N ARG A 72 -11.59 6.05 9.88
CA ARG A 72 -12.65 5.19 10.46
C ARG A 72 -13.54 4.54 9.39
N PRO A 73 -13.00 3.57 8.65
CA PRO A 73 -13.72 2.98 7.54
C PRO A 73 -14.94 2.24 8.05
N THR A 74 -16.10 2.52 7.47
CA THR A 74 -17.34 1.79 7.76
C THR A 74 -17.41 0.47 7.00
N ASN A 75 -16.67 0.35 5.90
CA ASN A 75 -16.63 -0.83 5.05
C ASN A 75 -15.23 -1.07 4.46
N LEU A 76 -14.99 -2.31 4.05
CA LEU A 76 -13.77 -2.72 3.34
C LEU A 76 -13.53 -1.93 2.05
N ILE A 77 -14.60 -1.57 1.34
CA ILE A 77 -14.53 -0.84 0.08
C ILE A 77 -14.00 0.57 0.34
N ASP A 78 -14.50 1.21 1.40
CA ASP A 78 -14.07 2.54 1.82
C ASP A 78 -12.62 2.52 2.30
N LEU A 79 -12.25 1.51 3.11
CA LEU A 79 -10.86 1.26 3.48
C LEU A 79 -9.97 1.13 2.22
N ALA A 80 -10.31 0.24 1.30
CA ALA A 80 -9.50 -0.01 0.11
C ALA A 80 -9.38 1.23 -0.80
N ALA A 81 -10.46 1.98 -0.98
CA ALA A 81 -10.45 3.22 -1.77
C ALA A 81 -9.52 4.26 -1.15
N ASN A 82 -9.64 4.49 0.16
CA ASN A 82 -8.77 5.42 0.87
C ASN A 82 -7.30 4.94 0.87
N MET A 83 -7.05 3.63 0.99
CA MET A 83 -5.71 3.06 0.88
C MET A 83 -5.06 3.36 -0.47
N VAL A 84 -5.82 3.24 -1.57
CA VAL A 84 -5.31 3.59 -2.90
C VAL A 84 -4.92 5.06 -2.95
N THR A 85 -5.76 5.97 -2.45
CA THR A 85 -5.45 7.40 -2.40
C THR A 85 -4.21 7.69 -1.54
N TYR A 86 -4.13 7.12 -0.34
CA TYR A 86 -2.99 7.32 0.58
C TYR A 86 -1.68 6.75 0.02
N GLN A 87 -1.73 5.59 -0.63
CA GLN A 87 -0.57 4.99 -1.31
C GLN A 87 -0.11 5.82 -2.53
N GLN A 88 -1.04 6.46 -3.24
CA GLN A 88 -0.67 7.38 -4.32
C GLN A 88 0.09 8.59 -3.79
N GLU A 89 -0.33 9.18 -2.67
CA GLU A 89 0.41 10.28 -2.04
C GLU A 89 1.81 9.85 -1.59
N ARG A 90 1.98 8.62 -1.12
CA ARG A 90 3.30 8.05 -0.78
C ARG A 90 4.17 7.73 -2.00
N LYS A 91 3.58 7.32 -3.12
CA LYS A 91 4.29 7.03 -4.39
C LYS A 91 4.56 8.28 -5.24
N VAL A 92 3.89 9.40 -4.98
CA VAL A 92 4.20 10.72 -5.55
C VAL A 92 5.33 11.39 -4.74
N LYS A 93 6.43 10.66 -4.56
CA LYS A 93 7.75 11.26 -4.35
C LYS A 93 8.47 11.21 -5.70
N ILE A 94 7.89 11.87 -6.70
CA ILE A 94 8.71 12.35 -7.81
C ILE A 94 9.61 13.40 -7.16
N PRO A 95 10.95 13.29 -7.18
CA PRO A 95 11.78 14.43 -6.93
C PRO A 95 11.45 15.44 -8.04
N LEU A 96 10.60 16.41 -7.72
CA LEU A 96 10.62 17.67 -8.45
C LEU A 96 11.91 18.34 -8.01
N GLU A 97 13.01 17.90 -8.59
CA GLU A 97 14.17 18.76 -8.72
C GLU A 97 13.66 20.01 -9.43
N PRO A 98 13.76 21.21 -8.83
CA PRO A 98 13.39 22.42 -9.52
C PRO A 98 14.32 22.50 -10.73
N LEU A 99 13.78 22.28 -11.93
CA LEU A 99 14.51 22.46 -13.17
C LEU A 99 15.17 23.85 -13.10
N PRO A 100 16.51 23.95 -13.09
CA PRO A 100 17.14 25.25 -13.22
C PRO A 100 16.64 25.82 -14.55
N HIS A 101 15.90 26.91 -14.46
CA HIS A 101 15.46 27.67 -15.62
C HIS A 101 16.69 27.88 -16.49
N LEU A 102 16.64 27.35 -17.71
CA LEU A 102 17.54 27.74 -18.79
C LEU A 102 17.62 29.26 -18.78
N VAL A 103 18.72 29.79 -18.25
CA VAL A 103 19.08 31.18 -18.41
C VAL A 103 19.25 31.34 -19.91
N ARG A 104 18.23 31.92 -20.54
CA ARG A 104 18.36 32.43 -21.90
C ARG A 104 19.37 33.58 -21.81
N VAL A 105 20.64 33.25 -22.04
CA VAL A 105 21.68 34.23 -22.28
C VAL A 105 21.25 35.03 -23.51
N ASN A 106 21.20 36.35 -23.33
CA ASN A 106 20.82 37.32 -24.35
C ASN A 106 22.07 37.81 -25.08
#